data_AF-A0A7C1TDN8-F1
#
_entry.id   AF-A0A7C1TDN8-F1
#
_cell.length_a   1.000
_cell.length_b   1.000
_cell.length_c   1.000
_cell.angle_alpha   90.00
_cell.angle_beta   90.00
_cell.angle_gamma   90.00
#
_symmetry.space_group_name_H-M   'P 1'
#
loop_
_entity.id
_entity.type
_entity.pdbx_description
1 polymer ?
#
loop_
_entity_poly.entity_id
_entity_poly.type
_entity_poly.pdbx_seq_one_letter_code
_entity_poly.pdbx_strand_id
1 'polypeptide(L)'
;MDRKPDRYVGIDNDIYGGMTTIGKIIRDAWVFGILDEEETCEGWNLSGIDALLQKVNDEWDKYGCLVSRLPEPLAKRHNEIHSRAIEKAKAAGWSGELETYDEE
;
A
#
# COMPACT_ATOMS: atom_id res chain seq x y z
N MET A 1 -27.27 -7.04 -14.37
CA MET A 1 -25.87 -7.44 -14.14
C MET A 1 -25.19 -6.31 -13.40
N ASP A 2 -24.96 -6.48 -12.10
CA ASP A 2 -24.24 -5.52 -11.28
C ASP A 2 -22.78 -5.49 -11.76
N ARG A 3 -22.42 -4.46 -12.53
CA ARG A 3 -21.02 -4.24 -12.94
C ARG A 3 -20.27 -3.86 -11.67
N LYS A 4 -19.63 -4.84 -11.04
CA LYS A 4 -18.53 -4.56 -10.11
C LYS A 4 -17.62 -3.55 -10.80
N PRO A 5 -17.18 -2.48 -10.12
CA PRO A 5 -16.33 -1.49 -10.75
C PRO A 5 -15.10 -2.21 -11.31
N ASP A 6 -14.91 -2.12 -12.62
CA ASP A 6 -13.79 -2.74 -13.34
C ASP A 6 -12.44 -2.14 -12.92
N ARG A 7 -12.51 -1.01 -12.20
CA ARG A 7 -11.41 -0.12 -11.88
C ARG A 7 -11.34 0.15 -10.39
N TYR A 8 -10.12 0.19 -9.89
CA TYR A 8 -9.76 0.60 -8.55
C TYR A 8 -10.15 2.06 -8.35
N VAL A 9 -10.75 2.35 -7.20
CA VAL A 9 -11.24 3.68 -6.84
C VAL A 9 -10.12 4.65 -6.46
N GLY A 10 -8.89 4.16 -6.35
CA GLY A 10 -7.72 4.91 -5.91
C GLY A 10 -7.50 4.79 -4.40
N ILE A 11 -6.24 4.77 -3.96
CA ILE A 11 -5.88 4.50 -2.56
C ILE A 11 -6.49 5.51 -1.57
N ASP A 12 -6.74 6.74 -2.01
CA ASP A 12 -7.34 7.80 -1.19
C ASP A 12 -8.85 7.60 -0.98
N ASN A 13 -9.55 7.03 -1.98
CA ASN A 13 -10.98 6.73 -1.95
C ASN A 13 -11.29 5.27 -1.55
N ASP A 14 -10.26 4.47 -1.29
CA ASP A 14 -10.40 3.05 -1.01
C ASP A 14 -10.94 2.78 0.40
N ILE A 15 -11.54 1.61 0.58
CA ILE A 15 -12.19 1.22 1.84
C ILE A 15 -11.14 1.24 2.96
N TYR A 16 -11.51 1.78 4.14
CA TYR A 16 -10.60 1.98 5.27
C TYR A 16 -9.41 2.92 4.97
N GLY A 17 -9.55 3.84 4.01
CA GLY A 17 -8.51 4.82 3.66
C GLY A 17 -7.27 4.20 3.03
N GLY A 18 -7.45 3.15 2.20
CA GLY A 18 -6.35 2.46 1.54
C GLY A 18 -5.67 1.39 2.40
N MET A 19 -6.27 1.00 3.53
CA MET A 19 -5.84 -0.12 4.37
C MET A 19 -6.32 -1.48 3.83
N THR A 20 -6.22 -1.67 2.52
CA THR A 20 -6.54 -2.92 1.82
C THR A 20 -5.26 -3.55 1.25
N THR A 21 -5.35 -4.78 0.74
CA THR A 21 -4.23 -5.42 0.04
C THR A 21 -3.73 -4.57 -1.13
N ILE A 22 -4.64 -3.96 -1.91
CA ILE A 22 -4.29 -3.09 -3.05
C ILE A 22 -3.62 -1.80 -2.59
N GLY A 23 -4.08 -1.21 -1.48
CA GLY A 23 -3.42 -0.04 -0.91
C GLY A 23 -2.05 -0.35 -0.28
N LYS A 24 -1.82 -1.58 0.21
CA LYS A 24 -0.50 -2.02 0.71
C LYS A 24 0.54 -2.13 -0.42
N ILE A 25 0.34 -3.06 -1.36
CA ILE A 25 0.32 -2.70 -2.79
C ILE A 25 1.12 -1.47 -3.25
N ILE A 26 0.31 -0.43 -3.47
CA ILE A 26 0.69 0.87 -3.96
C ILE A 26 1.69 1.55 -3.01
N ARG A 27 1.52 1.44 -1.69
CA ARG A 27 2.48 1.99 -0.71
C ARG A 27 3.85 1.32 -0.81
N ASP A 28 3.90 0.00 -0.92
CA ASP A 28 5.14 -0.73 -1.13
C ASP A 28 5.79 -0.34 -2.47
N ALA A 29 4.99 -0.15 -3.52
CA ALA A 29 5.49 0.36 -4.80
C ALA A 29 6.12 1.76 -4.69
N TRP A 30 5.54 2.64 -3.87
CA TRP A 30 6.13 3.96 -3.56
C TRP A 30 7.45 3.83 -2.82
N VAL A 31 7.55 2.91 -1.83
CA VAL A 31 8.79 2.65 -1.09
C VAL A 31 9.92 2.28 -2.02
N PHE A 32 9.69 1.33 -2.93
CA PHE A 32 10.68 0.88 -3.91
C PHE A 32 10.89 1.86 -5.07
N GLY A 33 10.09 2.93 -5.16
CA GLY A 33 10.14 3.87 -6.28
C GLY A 33 9.69 3.25 -7.62
N ILE A 34 8.88 2.19 -7.57
CA ILE A 34 8.21 1.61 -8.74
C ILE A 34 7.10 2.57 -9.22
N LEU A 35 6.43 3.22 -8.27
CA LEU A 35 5.45 4.27 -8.50
C LEU A 35 5.88 5.54 -7.78
N ASP A 36 5.41 6.68 -8.29
CA ASP A 36 5.55 7.97 -7.62
C ASP A 36 4.63 8.04 -6.40
N GLU A 37 5.07 8.68 -5.31
CA GLU A 37 4.32 8.80 -4.05
C GLU A 37 2.98 9.54 -4.21
N GLU A 38 2.80 10.27 -5.31
CA GLU A 38 1.57 10.96 -5.66
C GLU A 38 0.58 10.08 -6.46
N GLU A 39 1.04 8.95 -7.01
CA GLU A 39 0.23 8.08 -7.87
C GLU A 39 -0.74 7.24 -7.05
N THR A 40 -2.02 7.62 -7.06
CA THR A 40 -3.08 6.95 -6.28
C THR A 40 -3.64 5.68 -6.93
N CYS A 41 -3.21 5.39 -8.15
CA CYS A 41 -3.75 4.33 -9.02
C CYS A 41 -5.27 4.41 -9.23
N GLU A 42 -5.87 5.61 -9.12
CA GLU A 42 -7.29 5.81 -9.40
C GLU A 42 -7.62 5.45 -10.85
N GLY A 43 -8.66 4.64 -11.05
CA GLY A 43 -9.08 4.19 -12.37
C GLY A 43 -8.29 3.02 -12.93
N TRP A 44 -7.33 2.45 -12.19
CA TRP A 44 -6.57 1.28 -12.62
C TRP A 44 -7.44 0.03 -12.69
N ASN A 45 -7.28 -0.80 -13.71
CA ASN A 45 -7.93 -2.10 -13.75
C ASN A 45 -7.22 -3.13 -12.88
N LEU A 46 -7.89 -4.24 -12.56
CA LEU A 46 -7.30 -5.32 -11.75
C LEU A 46 -6.01 -5.89 -12.35
N SER A 47 -5.91 -5.97 -13.68
CA SER A 47 -4.69 -6.45 -14.34
C SER A 47 -3.49 -5.53 -14.13
N GLY A 48 -3.69 -4.21 -14.08
CA GLY A 48 -2.64 -3.25 -13.78
C GLY A 48 -2.15 -3.38 -12.34
N ILE A 49 -3.08 -3.57 -11.41
CA ILE A 49 -2.77 -3.82 -9.99
C ILE A 49 -2.02 -5.15 -9.83
N ASP A 50 -2.42 -6.21 -10.54
CA ASP A 50 -1.74 -7.51 -10.51
C ASP A 50 -0.31 -7.42 -11.05
N ALA A 51 -0.12 -6.68 -12.16
CA ALA A 51 1.22 -6.41 -12.69
C ALA A 51 2.09 -5.59 -11.72
N LEU A 52 1.47 -4.65 -10.97
CA LEU A 52 2.17 -3.89 -9.94
C LEU A 52 2.58 -4.79 -8.76
N LEU A 53 1.67 -5.63 -8.29
CA LEU A 53 1.94 -6.64 -7.26
C LEU A 53 3.14 -7.50 -7.62
N GLN A 54 3.20 -7.98 -8.86
CA GLN A 54 4.34 -8.80 -9.30
C GLN A 54 5.66 -8.03 -9.20
N LYS A 55 5.71 -6.77 -9.65
CA LYS A 55 6.93 -5.94 -9.55
C LYS A 55 7.35 -5.67 -8.12
N VAL A 56 6.38 -5.37 -7.26
CA VAL A 56 6.60 -5.13 -5.83
C VAL A 56 7.10 -6.40 -5.14
N ASN A 57 6.52 -7.56 -5.45
CA ASN A 57 6.99 -8.84 -4.94
C ASN A 57 8.41 -9.16 -5.42
N ASP A 58 8.75 -8.87 -6.67
CA ASP A 58 10.11 -9.03 -7.19
C ASP A 58 11.13 -8.17 -6.43
N GLU A 59 10.77 -6.94 -6.05
CA GLU A 59 11.60 -6.11 -5.18
C GLU A 59 11.69 -6.68 -3.77
N TRP A 60 10.56 -7.09 -3.19
CA TRP A 60 10.53 -7.70 -1.85
C TRP A 60 11.35 -8.99 -1.78
N ASP A 61 11.36 -9.82 -2.82
CA ASP A 61 12.12 -11.07 -2.89
C ASP A 61 13.62 -10.82 -2.68
N LYS A 62 14.15 -9.70 -3.20
CA LYS A 62 15.55 -9.28 -2.99
C LYS A 62 15.89 -9.04 -1.53
N TYR A 63 14.90 -8.64 -0.72
CA TYR A 63 15.03 -8.43 0.72
C TYR A 63 14.38 -9.57 1.52
N GLY A 64 14.00 -10.67 0.87
CA GLY A 64 13.33 -11.82 1.48
C GLY A 64 12.01 -11.49 2.17
N CYS A 65 11.24 -10.57 1.60
CA CYS A 65 9.89 -10.16 2.03
C CYS A 65 9.80 -9.66 3.48
N LEU A 66 10.89 -9.08 3.99
CA LEU A 66 10.97 -8.58 5.37
C LEU A 66 11.40 -7.11 5.40
N VAL A 67 10.58 -6.26 6.04
CA VAL A 67 10.89 -4.84 6.27
C VAL A 67 12.22 -4.69 7.01
N SER A 68 12.52 -5.57 7.96
CA SER A 68 13.78 -5.55 8.72
C SER A 68 15.04 -5.81 7.89
N ARG A 69 14.89 -6.34 6.66
CA ARG A 69 16.00 -6.55 5.72
C ARG A 69 16.14 -5.40 4.72
N LEU A 70 15.23 -4.42 4.75
CA LEU A 70 15.36 -3.22 3.93
C LEU A 70 16.56 -2.39 4.40
N PRO A 71 17.28 -1.75 3.47
CA PRO A 71 18.27 -0.74 3.82
C PRO A 71 17.59 0.46 4.49
N GLU A 72 18.32 1.11 5.40
CA GLU A 72 17.87 2.25 6.20
C GLU A 72 17.06 3.32 5.44
N PRO A 73 17.46 3.79 4.23
CA PRO A 73 16.65 4.74 3.46
C PRO A 73 15.29 4.19 3.01
N LEU A 74 15.20 2.91 2.64
CA LEU A 74 13.94 2.28 2.25
C LEU A 74 13.04 2.00 3.47
N ALA A 75 13.63 1.53 4.56
CA ALA A 75 12.90 1.32 5.80
C ALA A 75 12.30 2.63 6.34
N LYS A 76 13.06 3.73 6.27
CA LYS A 76 12.57 5.06 6.65
C LYS A 76 11.42 5.50 5.76
N ARG A 77 11.55 5.38 4.43
CA ARG A 77 10.45 5.68 3.49
C ARG A 77 9.21 4.86 3.77
N HIS A 78 9.35 3.55 3.98
CA HIS A 78 8.23 2.67 4.34
C HIS A 78 7.53 3.16 5.60
N ASN A 79 8.29 3.52 6.64
CA ASN A 79 7.72 4.06 7.86
C ASN A 79 6.97 5.38 7.60
N GLU A 80 7.57 6.35 6.93
CA GLU A 80 6.94 7.64 6.62
C GLU A 80 5.64 7.48 5.81
N ILE A 81 5.67 6.64 4.77
CA ILE A 81 4.52 6.38 3.90
C ILE A 81 3.39 5.66 4.66
N HIS A 82 3.72 4.61 5.42
CA HIS A 82 2.71 3.85 6.16
C HIS A 82 2.13 4.67 7.30
N SER A 83 2.94 5.44 8.03
CA SER A 83 2.46 6.34 9.08
C SER A 83 1.50 7.37 8.52
N ARG A 84 1.83 8.02 7.38
CA ARG A 84 0.93 8.98 6.73
C ARG A 84 -0.38 8.34 6.28
N ALA A 85 -0.33 7.11 5.76
CA ALA A 85 -1.52 6.37 5.36
C ALA A 85 -2.41 6.03 6.57
N ILE A 86 -1.81 5.62 7.68
CA ILE A 86 -2.52 5.38 8.95
C ILE A 86 -3.20 6.65 9.45
N GLU A 87 -2.53 7.81 9.39
CA GLU A 87 -3.12 9.09 9.78
C GLU A 87 -4.32 9.46 8.90
N LYS A 88 -4.20 9.29 7.58
CA LYS A 88 -5.30 9.48 6.64
C LYS A 88 -6.47 8.54 6.93
N ALA A 89 -6.19 7.25 7.13
CA ALA A 89 -7.21 6.26 7.46
C ALA A 89 -7.92 6.64 8.76
N LYS A 90 -7.18 7.04 9.80
CA LYS A 90 -7.75 7.55 11.06
C LYS A 90 -8.67 8.76 10.84
N ALA A 91 -8.25 9.72 10.03
CA ALA A 91 -9.08 10.87 9.66
C ALA A 91 -10.35 10.47 8.89
N ALA A 92 -10.29 9.40 8.09
CA ALA A 92 -11.41 8.80 7.39
C ALA A 92 -12.30 7.90 8.28
N GLY A 93 -12.01 7.80 9.58
CA GLY A 93 -12.80 7.03 10.55
C GLY A 93 -12.33 5.58 10.77
N TRP A 94 -11.11 5.23 10.33
CA TRP A 94 -10.49 3.96 10.68
C TRP A 94 -9.94 4.00 12.11
N SER A 95 -10.53 3.19 13.00
CA SER A 95 -10.23 3.23 14.44
C SER A 95 -8.90 2.58 14.85
N GLY A 96 -8.06 2.15 13.89
CA GLY A 96 -6.70 1.65 14.15
C GLY A 96 -6.58 0.40 15.03
N GLU A 97 -7.70 -0.28 15.35
CA GLU A 97 -7.75 -1.39 16.33
C GLU A 97 -7.14 -2.71 15.81
N LEU A 98 -6.26 -2.68 14.81
CA LEU A 98 -5.69 -3.88 14.17
C LEU A 98 -4.19 -3.86 13.89
N GLU A 99 -3.45 -2.78 14.19
CA GLU A 99 -2.01 -2.68 13.85
C GLU A 99 -1.08 -2.42 15.03
N THR A 100 -1.50 -2.79 16.24
CA THR A 100 -0.63 -2.81 17.42
C THR A 100 -1.00 -4.02 18.28
N TYR A 101 -0.80 -5.21 17.71
CA TYR A 101 -0.35 -6.34 18.50
C TYR A 101 1.13 -6.54 18.17
N ASP A 102 1.95 -5.63 18.71
CA ASP A 102 3.30 -5.99 19.13
C ASP A 102 3.08 -6.87 20.37
N GLU A 103 2.86 -8.17 20.15
CA GLU A 103 2.78 -9.14 21.26
C GLU A 103 4.20 -9.30 21.82
N GLU A 104 4.43 -8.69 22.98
CA GLU A 104 5.56 -8.94 23.88
C GLU A 104 5.73 -10.42 24.24
#